data_AF-A0A7S4UTR5-F1
#
_entry.id   AF-A0A7S4UTR5-F1
#
_cell.length_a   1.000
_cell.length_b   1.000
_cell.length_c   1.000
_cell.angle_alpha   90.00
_cell.angle_beta   90.00
_cell.angle_gamma   90.00
#
_symmetry.space_group_name_H-M   'P 1'
#
loop_
_entity.id
_entity.type
_entity.pdbx_description
1 polymer ?
#
loop_
_entity_poly.entity_id
_entity_poly.type
_entity_poly.pdbx_seq_one_letter_code
_entity_poly.pdbx_strand_id
1 'polypeptide(L)'
;DPPPFSDPEEEGEGNGKGENRKKKLVVVCHSEPGAWDPPLYMTSECPPRGLKNFENLEVYKIGRTMFETDRIPKGWVSRCESMDEVWVPSKFHVQTFANTGVSPSKLKIVPESVNVTFFSPEGVSPLDLSVLASP
;
A
#
# COMPACT_ATOMS: atom_id res chain seq x y z
N ASP A 1 12.82 28.57 -7.18
CA ASP A 1 11.51 27.98 -7.54
C ASP A 1 11.59 27.30 -8.90
N PRO A 2 11.15 26.04 -9.01
CA PRO A 2 10.85 25.46 -10.32
C PRO A 2 9.57 26.12 -10.89
N PRO A 3 9.45 26.26 -12.22
CA PRO A 3 8.28 26.87 -12.84
C PRO A 3 7.02 26.03 -12.63
N PRO A 4 5.82 26.66 -12.67
CA PRO A 4 4.55 25.95 -12.56
C PRO A 4 4.38 24.98 -13.73
N PHE A 5 3.82 23.80 -13.45
CA PHE A 5 3.41 22.82 -14.45
C PHE A 5 2.45 23.49 -15.44
N SER A 6 2.86 23.61 -16.71
CA SER A 6 1.98 23.96 -17.81
C SER A 6 1.20 22.72 -18.25
N ASP A 7 -0.11 22.87 -18.43
CA ASP A 7 -0.99 21.82 -18.94
C ASP A 7 -0.52 21.32 -20.32
N PRO A 8 -0.69 20.03 -20.67
CA PRO A 8 -0.32 19.53 -21.99
C PRO A 8 -1.30 20.03 -23.04
N GLU A 9 -0.75 20.51 -24.16
CA GLU A 9 -1.47 20.99 -25.35
C GLU A 9 -2.41 19.92 -25.93
N GLU A 10 -3.58 20.35 -26.40
CA GLU A 10 -4.53 19.55 -27.17
C GLU A 10 -3.91 19.13 -28.50
N GLU A 11 -3.46 17.87 -28.62
CA GLU A 11 -3.03 17.30 -29.89
C GLU A 11 -4.23 16.81 -30.71
N GLY A 12 -4.28 17.28 -31.95
CA GLY A 12 -5.40 17.15 -32.88
C GLY A 12 -5.65 15.75 -33.46
N GLU A 13 -6.77 15.67 -34.19
CA GLU A 13 -7.34 14.49 -34.81
C GLU A 13 -6.40 13.84 -35.84
N GLY A 14 -5.70 12.79 -35.42
CA GLY A 14 -4.99 11.85 -36.28
C GLY A 14 -5.77 10.54 -36.44
N ASN A 15 -6.19 10.25 -37.67
CA ASN A 15 -6.87 9.00 -38.06
C ASN A 15 -5.93 7.79 -37.94
N GLY A 16 -5.95 7.13 -36.77
CA GLY A 16 -5.22 5.90 -36.48
C GLY A 16 -6.17 4.84 -35.94
N LYS A 17 -6.10 3.60 -36.48
CA LYS A 17 -6.83 2.43 -35.98
C LYS A 17 -6.63 2.32 -34.46
N GLY A 18 -7.66 2.68 -33.69
CA GLY A 18 -7.61 2.66 -32.23
C GLY A 18 -7.47 1.24 -31.71
N GLU A 19 -6.27 0.85 -31.31
CA GLU A 19 -6.08 -0.33 -30.49
C GLU A 19 -6.90 -0.13 -29.20
N ASN A 20 -7.82 -1.06 -28.94
CA ASN A 20 -8.70 -1.01 -27.78
C ASN A 20 -7.89 -1.33 -26.50
N ARG A 21 -7.11 -0.37 -26.02
CA ARG A 21 -6.22 -0.52 -24.87
C ARG A 21 -7.06 -0.50 -23.59
N LYS A 22 -6.99 -1.58 -22.79
CA LYS A 22 -7.59 -1.63 -21.46
C LYS A 22 -7.04 -0.51 -20.58
N LYS A 23 -7.93 0.22 -19.93
CA LYS A 23 -7.55 1.16 -18.85
C LYS A 23 -7.08 0.33 -17.66
N LYS A 24 -6.01 0.76 -17.00
CA LYS A 24 -5.49 0.12 -15.80
C LYS A 24 -5.81 0.98 -14.58
N LEU A 25 -6.41 0.38 -13.57
CA LEU A 25 -6.66 0.99 -12.27
C LEU A 25 -5.84 0.26 -11.22
N VAL A 26 -4.96 0.99 -10.52
CA VAL A 26 -4.25 0.46 -9.36
C VAL A 26 -5.02 0.86 -8.11
N VAL A 27 -5.38 -0.13 -7.30
CA VAL A 27 -6.05 0.09 -6.02
C VAL A 27 -5.10 -0.31 -4.91
N VAL A 28 -4.78 0.64 -4.03
CA VAL A 28 -3.95 0.38 -2.85
C VAL A 28 -4.83 0.38 -1.61
N CYS A 29 -5.04 -0.80 -1.03
CA CYS A 29 -5.74 -0.95 0.24
C CYS A 29 -4.73 -0.85 1.37
N HIS A 30 -4.69 0.33 2.00
CA HIS A 30 -3.77 0.62 3.08
C HIS A 30 -4.43 0.40 4.44
N SER A 31 -4.31 -0.83 4.94
CA SER A 31 -4.78 -1.26 6.26
C SER A 31 -4.28 -2.67 6.56
N GLU A 32 -4.57 -3.18 7.75
CA GLU A 32 -4.42 -4.61 8.04
C GLU A 32 -5.41 -5.46 7.18
N PRO A 33 -5.09 -6.72 6.82
CA PRO A 33 -5.87 -7.55 5.90
C PRO A 33 -7.35 -7.82 6.26
N GLY A 34 -7.67 -7.87 7.54
CA GLY A 34 -9.01 -7.97 8.09
C GLY A 34 -9.91 -6.76 7.75
N ALA A 35 -9.33 -5.59 7.45
CA ALA A 35 -10.08 -4.44 6.96
C ALA A 35 -10.43 -4.53 5.47
N TRP A 36 -9.75 -5.40 4.72
CA TRP A 36 -9.99 -5.52 3.28
C TRP A 36 -11.29 -6.27 2.99
N ASP A 37 -11.91 -5.97 1.87
CA ASP A 37 -13.16 -6.55 1.44
C ASP A 37 -13.04 -8.08 1.19
N PRO A 38 -13.95 -8.91 1.73
CA PRO A 38 -15.01 -8.58 2.70
C PRO A 38 -14.44 -8.28 4.10
N PRO A 39 -14.76 -7.13 4.72
CA PRO A 39 -14.11 -6.75 5.97
C PRO A 39 -14.62 -7.55 7.16
N LEU A 40 -13.75 -7.79 8.15
CA LEU A 40 -14.07 -8.50 9.40
C LEU A 40 -14.75 -7.61 10.44
N TYR A 41 -14.78 -6.29 10.22
CA TYR A 41 -15.37 -5.29 11.08
C TYR A 41 -15.74 -4.04 10.26
N MET A 42 -16.33 -3.03 10.90
CA MET A 42 -16.74 -1.80 10.22
C MET A 42 -15.53 -0.96 9.77
N THR A 43 -15.38 -0.78 8.46
CA THR A 43 -14.30 -0.01 7.82
C THR A 43 -14.75 0.47 6.44
N SER A 44 -14.01 1.40 5.85
CA SER A 44 -14.15 1.77 4.44
C SER A 44 -13.89 0.57 3.53
N GLU A 45 -14.70 0.42 2.49
CA GLU A 45 -14.59 -0.66 1.51
C GLU A 45 -13.29 -0.52 0.70
N CYS A 46 -12.44 -1.55 0.73
CA CYS A 46 -11.28 -1.64 -0.15
C CYS A 46 -10.87 -3.10 -0.37
N PRO A 47 -10.65 -3.55 -1.62
CA PRO A 47 -10.84 -2.81 -2.86
C PRO A 47 -12.33 -2.53 -3.10
N PRO A 48 -12.70 -1.45 -3.83
CA PRO A 48 -14.10 -1.20 -4.18
C PRO A 48 -14.71 -2.39 -4.93
N ARG A 49 -15.92 -2.78 -4.53
CA ARG A 49 -16.70 -3.83 -5.18
C ARG A 49 -17.21 -3.34 -6.52
N GLY A 50 -17.45 -4.28 -7.44
CA GLY A 50 -17.99 -3.96 -8.76
C GLY A 50 -17.01 -3.28 -9.73
N LEU A 51 -15.73 -3.09 -9.38
CA LEU A 51 -14.73 -2.57 -10.32
C LEU A 51 -14.58 -3.44 -11.58
N LYS A 52 -14.88 -4.74 -11.48
CA LYS A 52 -14.88 -5.66 -12.62
C LYS A 52 -16.07 -5.46 -13.57
N ASN A 53 -17.06 -4.65 -13.19
CA ASN A 53 -18.25 -4.38 -14.01
C ASN A 53 -18.00 -3.27 -15.04
N PHE A 54 -16.90 -2.54 -14.93
CA PHE A 54 -16.50 -1.56 -15.94
C PHE A 54 -15.87 -2.26 -17.14
N GLU A 55 -16.53 -2.16 -18.29
CA GLU A 55 -15.97 -2.66 -19.54
C GLU A 55 -14.63 -2.00 -19.83
N ASN A 56 -13.67 -2.79 -20.32
CA ASN A 56 -12.32 -2.34 -20.67
C ASN A 56 -11.46 -1.81 -19.49
N LEU A 57 -11.77 -2.20 -18.24
CA LEU A 57 -10.96 -1.90 -17.05
C LEU A 57 -10.20 -3.13 -16.54
N GLU A 58 -8.89 -3.02 -16.39
CA GLU A 58 -8.01 -3.96 -15.70
C GLU A 58 -7.68 -3.40 -14.32
N VAL A 59 -8.02 -4.15 -13.26
CA VAL A 59 -7.83 -3.72 -11.87
C VAL A 59 -6.65 -4.47 -11.27
N TYR A 60 -5.66 -3.73 -10.77
CA TYR A 60 -4.49 -4.26 -10.08
C TYR A 60 -4.58 -3.89 -8.59
N LYS A 61 -4.68 -4.89 -7.72
CA LYS A 61 -4.95 -4.72 -6.29
C LYS A 61 -3.69 -4.92 -5.47
N ILE A 62 -3.41 -3.96 -4.62
CA ILE A 62 -2.24 -3.95 -3.75
C ILE A 62 -2.72 -3.83 -2.31
N GLY A 63 -2.40 -4.83 -1.50
CA GLY A 63 -2.56 -4.73 -0.05
C GLY A 63 -1.31 -4.10 0.56
N ARG A 64 -1.37 -2.86 1.04
CA ARG A 64 -0.28 -2.25 1.81
C ARG A 64 -0.56 -2.44 3.30
N THR A 65 0.30 -3.20 3.97
CA THR A 65 0.02 -3.67 5.32
C THR A 65 1.27 -3.90 6.15
N MET A 66 1.09 -3.89 7.47
CA MET A 66 2.10 -4.18 8.47
C MET A 66 1.45 -4.93 9.62
N PHE A 67 2.25 -5.72 10.33
CA PHE A 67 1.84 -6.37 11.56
C PHE A 67 3.08 -6.69 12.38
N GLU A 68 3.20 -6.07 13.55
CA GLU A 68 4.43 -6.02 14.36
C GLU A 68 4.53 -7.21 15.32
N THR A 69 4.18 -8.40 14.84
CA THR A 69 4.27 -9.64 15.62
C THR A 69 4.93 -10.75 14.81
N ASP A 70 5.20 -11.89 15.45
CA ASP A 70 5.90 -13.01 14.83
C ASP A 70 5.04 -13.80 13.80
N ARG A 71 3.72 -13.55 13.75
CA ARG A 71 2.74 -14.25 12.90
C ARG A 71 1.56 -13.35 12.55
N ILE A 72 0.91 -13.60 11.42
CA ILE A 72 -0.36 -12.93 11.09
C ILE A 72 -1.57 -13.74 11.57
N PRO A 73 -2.70 -13.10 11.93
CA PRO A 73 -3.94 -13.76 12.31
C PRO A 73 -4.46 -14.78 11.28
N LYS A 74 -5.19 -15.79 11.78
CA LYS A 74 -5.83 -16.80 10.93
C LYS A 74 -6.77 -16.13 9.91
N GLY A 75 -6.72 -16.61 8.67
CA GLY A 75 -7.52 -16.08 7.56
C GLY A 75 -6.91 -14.85 6.86
N TRP A 76 -5.85 -14.24 7.39
CA TRP A 76 -5.16 -13.15 6.68
C TRP A 76 -4.40 -13.64 5.46
N VAL A 77 -3.86 -14.86 5.48
CA VAL A 77 -3.17 -15.46 4.31
C VAL A 77 -4.07 -15.45 3.09
N SER A 78 -5.30 -15.95 3.19
CA SER A 78 -6.25 -15.95 2.06
C SER A 78 -6.60 -14.55 1.57
N ARG A 79 -6.61 -13.56 2.46
CA ARG A 79 -6.87 -12.16 2.12
C ARG A 79 -5.69 -11.55 1.35
N CYS A 80 -4.47 -11.80 1.81
CA CYS A 80 -3.23 -11.47 1.10
C CYS A 80 -3.17 -12.14 -0.30
N GLU A 81 -3.50 -13.44 -0.39
CA GLU A 81 -3.49 -14.16 -1.68
C GLU A 81 -4.53 -13.62 -2.67
N SER A 82 -5.59 -12.97 -2.17
CA SER A 82 -6.59 -12.31 -3.01
C SER A 82 -6.09 -11.02 -3.66
N MET A 83 -4.97 -10.44 -3.21
CA MET A 83 -4.33 -9.26 -3.80
C MET A 83 -3.35 -9.68 -4.91
N ASP A 84 -3.03 -8.78 -5.83
CA ASP A 84 -1.98 -9.00 -6.83
C ASP A 84 -0.59 -8.84 -6.22
N GLU A 85 -0.43 -7.83 -5.35
CA GLU A 85 0.76 -7.62 -4.52
C GLU A 85 0.40 -7.34 -3.06
N VAL A 86 1.34 -7.66 -2.17
CA VAL A 86 1.29 -7.30 -0.76
C VAL A 86 2.55 -6.50 -0.42
N TRP A 87 2.36 -5.22 -0.11
CA TRP A 87 3.44 -4.31 0.24
C TRP A 87 3.60 -4.27 1.75
N VAL A 88 4.81 -4.58 2.21
CA VAL A 88 5.19 -4.56 3.62
C VAL A 88 6.40 -3.65 3.85
N PRO A 89 6.59 -3.06 5.04
CA PRO A 89 7.57 -2.00 5.20
C PRO A 89 9.02 -2.49 5.39
N SER A 90 9.24 -3.77 5.68
CA SER A 90 10.59 -4.27 5.97
C SER A 90 10.78 -5.77 5.71
N LYS A 91 12.04 -6.22 5.76
CA LYS A 91 12.41 -7.64 5.66
C LYS A 91 11.80 -8.50 6.77
N PHE A 92 11.63 -7.93 7.98
CA PHE A 92 10.95 -8.61 9.08
C PHE A 92 9.54 -9.05 8.66
N HIS A 93 8.77 -8.13 8.09
CA HIS A 93 7.41 -8.42 7.64
C HIS A 93 7.37 -9.42 6.49
N VAL A 94 8.30 -9.34 5.52
CA VAL A 94 8.42 -10.36 4.46
C VAL A 94 8.59 -11.74 5.08
N GLN A 95 9.49 -11.88 6.05
CA GLN A 95 9.72 -13.15 6.73
C GLN A 95 8.49 -13.61 7.51
N THR A 96 7.87 -12.74 8.31
CA THR A 96 6.65 -13.04 9.09
C THR A 96 5.50 -13.53 8.20
N PHE A 97 5.22 -12.82 7.11
CA PHE A 97 4.12 -13.13 6.21
C PHE A 97 4.40 -14.41 5.41
N ALA A 98 5.61 -14.57 4.88
CA ALA A 98 6.02 -15.77 4.16
C ALA A 98 5.98 -17.02 5.06
N ASN A 99 6.48 -16.92 6.30
CA ASN A 99 6.44 -18.03 7.27
C ASN A 99 5.02 -18.46 7.63
N THR A 100 4.05 -17.55 7.52
CA THR A 100 2.64 -17.85 7.79
C THR A 100 1.90 -18.36 6.54
N GLY A 101 2.54 -18.35 5.37
CA GLY A 101 2.03 -18.96 4.13
C GLY A 101 1.60 -17.99 3.03
N VAL A 102 1.90 -16.69 3.15
CA VAL A 102 1.70 -15.75 2.03
C VAL A 102 2.76 -16.01 0.95
N SER A 103 2.34 -16.04 -0.31
CA SER A 103 3.22 -16.32 -1.45
C SER A 103 4.38 -15.30 -1.52
N PRO A 104 5.66 -15.74 -1.46
CA PRO A 104 6.80 -14.82 -1.51
C PRO A 104 6.86 -13.95 -2.77
N SER A 105 6.31 -14.42 -3.89
CA SER A 105 6.24 -13.67 -5.15
C SER A 105 5.36 -12.41 -5.07
N LYS A 106 4.34 -12.41 -4.20
CA LYS A 106 3.44 -11.27 -3.97
C LYS A 106 4.02 -10.24 -3.01
N LEU A 107 4.94 -10.64 -2.12
CA LEU A 107 5.51 -9.78 -1.09
C LEU A 107 6.54 -8.81 -1.71
N LYS A 108 6.31 -7.51 -1.53
CA LYS A 108 7.23 -6.43 -1.92
C LYS A 108 7.55 -5.57 -0.71
N ILE A 109 8.81 -5.15 -0.61
CA ILE A 109 9.22 -4.20 0.43
C ILE A 109 8.98 -2.79 -0.10
N VAL A 110 8.06 -2.07 0.54
CA VAL A 110 7.82 -0.64 0.33
C VAL A 110 7.89 0.05 1.68
N PRO A 111 9.04 0.69 2.02
CA PRO A 111 9.23 1.33 3.32
C PRO A 111 8.21 2.43 3.60
N GLU A 112 8.07 2.79 4.87
CA GLU A 112 7.32 3.98 5.25
C GLU A 112 8.14 5.24 5.00
N SER A 113 7.46 6.28 4.52
CA SER A 113 8.07 7.60 4.39
C SER A 113 8.11 8.29 5.75
N VAL A 114 9.20 9.00 6.00
CA VAL A 114 9.34 9.89 7.15
C VAL A 114 9.63 11.30 6.65
N ASN A 115 9.01 12.30 7.26
CA ASN A 115 9.36 13.69 7.00
C ASN A 115 10.68 14.00 7.70
N VAL A 116 11.79 13.91 6.95
CA VAL A 116 13.14 14.11 7.48
C VAL A 116 13.42 15.53 7.94
N THR A 117 12.66 16.52 7.46
CA THR A 117 12.76 17.90 7.94
C THR A 117 12.11 18.06 9.30
N PHE A 118 10.94 17.44 9.51
CA PHE A 118 10.23 17.51 10.80
C PHE A 118 10.90 16.63 11.86
N PHE A 119 11.31 15.40 11.51
CA PHE A 119 11.96 14.44 12.41
C PHE A 119 13.49 14.53 12.37
N SER A 120 14.03 15.74 12.19
CA SER A 120 15.47 15.99 12.18
C SER A 120 16.04 15.97 13.60
N PRO A 121 17.15 15.23 13.85
CA PRO A 121 17.79 15.21 15.17
C PRO A 121 18.39 16.57 15.56
N GLU A 122 18.68 17.44 14.59
CA GLU A 122 19.19 18.79 14.82
C GLU A 122 18.14 19.73 15.44
N GLY A 123 16.86 19.41 15.28
CA GLY A 123 15.74 20.23 15.78
C GLY A 123 15.22 19.87 17.17
N VAL A 124 15.82 18.88 17.85
CA VAL A 124 15.32 18.36 19.12
C VAL A 124 16.43 18.27 20.18
N SER A 125 16.11 18.61 21.42
CA SER A 125 16.98 18.31 22.56
C SER A 125 16.69 16.88 23.06
N PRO A 126 17.70 16.00 23.16
CA PRO A 126 17.49 14.65 23.71
C PRO A 126 16.88 14.70 25.11
N LEU A 127 15.90 13.83 25.37
CA LEU A 127 15.36 13.65 26.71
C LEU A 127 16.40 12.94 27.58
N ASP A 128 16.88 13.61 28.63
CA ASP A 128 17.75 12.98 29.62
C ASP A 128 16.94 11.94 30.42
N LEU A 129 17.16 10.65 30.15
CA LEU A 129 16.43 9.58 30.82
C LEU A 129 16.76 9.46 32.31
N SER A 130 17.86 10.06 32.80
CA SER A 130 18.19 10.07 34.22
C SER A 130 17.15 10.81 35.06
N VAL A 131 16.44 11.78 34.46
CA VAL A 131 15.39 12.55 35.15
C VAL A 131 14.11 11.74 35.36
N LEU A 132 13.92 10.66 34.59
CA LEU A 132 12.78 9.74 34.72
C LEU A 132 13.08 8.59 35.69
N ALA A 133 14.35 8.33 35.95
CA ALA A 133 14.80 7.39 36.97
C ALA A 133 14.78 8.07 38.35
N SER A 134 13.59 8.38 38.86
CA SER A 134 13.42 8.60 40.31
C SER A 134 13.18 7.24 40.99
N PRO A 135 13.70 7.03 42.22
CA PRO A 135 13.71 5.74 42.92
C PRO A 135 12.32 5.22 43.28
#